data_AF-Q9U927-F1
#
_entry.id   AF-Q9U927-F1
#
_cell.length_a   1.000
_cell.length_b   1.000
_cell.length_c   1.000
_cell.angle_alpha   90.00
_cell.angle_beta   90.00
_cell.angle_gamma   90.00
#
_symmetry.space_group_name_H-M   'P 1'
#
loop_
_entity.id
_entity.type
_entity.pdbx_description
1 polymer ?
#
loop_
_entity_poly.entity_id
_entity_poly.type
_entity_poly.pdbx_seq_one_letter_code
_entity_poly.pdbx_strand_id
1 'polypeptide(L)' 'GGLKDYNISDNLNPTERILDTALQMQESVKTMKYGDNKAVILKIGIHYGRVIAGVIGAHKPQFSLI' A
#
# COMPACT_ATOMS: atom_id res chain seq x y z
N GLY A 1 -12.80 -12.36 -0.74
CA GLY A 1 -11.49 -13.01 -0.94
C GLY A 1 -10.42 -12.00 -0.59
N GLY A 2 -9.93 -12.04 0.65
CA GLY A 2 -8.85 -11.18 1.11
C GLY A 2 -7.50 -11.89 1.01
N LEU A 3 -6.42 -11.13 1.17
CA LEU A 3 -5.05 -11.63 1.28
C LEU A 3 -4.92 -12.38 2.63
N LYS A 4 -5.15 -13.70 2.61
CA LYS A 4 -5.24 -14.54 3.81
C LYS A 4 -3.89 -14.96 4.39
N ASP A 5 -2.80 -14.68 3.67
CA ASP A 5 -1.50 -15.28 3.97
C ASP A 5 -0.51 -14.30 4.62
N TYR A 6 -0.98 -13.13 5.04
CA TYR A 6 -0.18 -12.25 5.88
C TYR A 6 -0.25 -12.77 7.31
N ASN A 7 0.86 -13.34 7.81
CA ASN A 7 1.04 -13.57 9.25
C ASN A 7 1.11 -12.21 9.95
N ILE A 8 -0.04 -11.59 10.17
CA ILE A 8 -0.15 -10.42 11.03
C ILE A 8 0.11 -10.97 12.44
N SER A 9 1.31 -10.73 12.97
CA SER A 9 1.43 -10.65 14.41
C SER A 9 0.58 -9.44 14.81
N ASP A 10 -0.62 -9.69 15.35
CA ASP A 10 -1.66 -8.69 15.66
C ASP A 10 -1.20 -7.57 16.64
N ASN A 11 0.08 -7.55 17.00
CA ASN A 11 0.70 -6.62 17.94
C ASN A 11 1.79 -5.71 17.33
N LEU A 12 2.00 -5.74 16.00
CA LEU A 12 2.98 -4.84 15.37
C LEU A 12 2.44 -3.42 15.21
N ASN A 13 3.32 -2.44 15.38
CA ASN A 13 3.00 -1.03 15.18
C ASN A 13 2.53 -0.81 13.73
N PRO A 14 1.46 -0.03 13.47
CA PRO A 14 1.01 0.29 12.11
C PRO A 14 2.13 0.78 11.17
N THR A 15 3.10 1.53 11.69
CA THR A 15 4.26 2.01 10.92
C THR A 15 5.17 0.86 10.47
N GLU A 16 5.40 -0.13 11.32
CA GLU A 16 6.20 -1.32 10.99
C GLU A 16 5.50 -2.13 9.89
N ARG A 17 4.19 -2.32 10.00
CA ARG A 17 3.40 -3.01 8.96
C ARG A 17 3.47 -2.32 7.59
N ILE A 18 3.47 -0.99 7.57
CA ILE A 18 3.63 -0.22 6.33
C ILE A 18 5.03 -0.43 5.74
N LEU A 19 6.07 -0.45 6.59
CA LEU A 19 7.43 -0.69 6.14
C LEU A 19 7.58 -2.10 5.55
N ASP A 20 7.07 -3.13 6.22
CA ASP A 20 7.11 -4.51 5.73
C ASP A 20 6.37 -4.65 4.41
N THR A 21 5.22 -4.00 4.28
CA THR A 21 4.46 -3.96 3.03
C THR A 21 5.28 -3.31 1.91
N ALA A 22 5.94 -2.19 2.18
CA ALA A 22 6.77 -1.51 1.19
C ALA A 22 7.96 -2.37 0.73
N LEU A 23 8.59 -3.10 1.66
CA LEU A 23 9.68 -4.04 1.33
C LEU A 23 9.18 -5.20 0.47
N GLN A 24 8.03 -5.78 0.79
CA GLN A 24 7.43 -6.85 0.00
C GLN A 24 7.03 -6.38 -1.41
N MET A 25 6.54 -5.15 -1.54
CA MET A 25 6.26 -4.54 -2.85
C MET A 25 7.52 -4.36 -3.68
N GLN A 26 8.64 -3.95 -3.07
CA GLN A 26 9.94 -3.85 -3.75
C GLN A 26 10.41 -5.21 -4.26
N GLU A 27 10.27 -6.27 -3.45
CA GLU A 27 10.63 -7.63 -3.88
C GLU A 27 9.76 -8.10 -5.04
N SER A 28 8.44 -7.89 -4.94
CA SER A 28 7.48 -8.30 -5.97
C SER A 28 7.73 -7.64 -7.32
N VAL A 29 8.20 -6.38 -7.32
CA VAL A 29 8.48 -5.64 -8.56
C VAL A 29 9.72 -6.15 -9.29
N LYS A 30 10.68 -6.78 -8.60
CA LYS A 30 11.91 -7.31 -9.25
C LYS A 30 11.60 -8.34 -10.34
N THR A 31 10.55 -9.13 -10.14
CA THR A 31 10.12 -10.14 -11.11
C THR A 31 9.07 -9.61 -12.11
N MET A 32 8.61 -8.38 -11.94
CA MET A 32 7.55 -7.81 -12.76
C MET A 32 8.08 -7.19 -14.04
N LYS A 33 7.42 -7.52 -15.15
CA LYS A 33 7.69 -6.97 -16.49
C LYS A 33 6.41 -6.36 -17.06
N TYR A 34 6.54 -5.29 -17.82
CA TYR A 34 5.40 -4.59 -18.43
C TYR A 34 5.67 -4.25 -19.90
N GLY A 35 4.64 -4.39 -20.75
CA GLY A 35 4.70 -4.15 -22.19
C GLY A 35 5.73 -5.06 -22.87
N ASP A 36 6.66 -4.47 -23.62
CA ASP A 36 7.78 -5.13 -24.32
C ASP A 36 8.85 -5.69 -23.36
N ASN A 37 8.42 -6.40 -22.32
CA ASN A 37 9.28 -7.07 -21.34
C ASN A 37 10.23 -6.12 -20.57
N LYS A 38 9.84 -4.85 -20.42
CA LYS A 38 10.62 -3.85 -19.67
C LYS A 38 10.47 -4.08 -18.18
N ALA A 39 11.57 -3.91 -17.44
CA ALA A 39 11.53 -3.96 -15.98
C ALA A 39 10.72 -2.78 -15.43
N VAL A 40 9.88 -3.05 -14.43
CA VAL A 40 9.16 -1.99 -13.73
C VAL A 40 10.06 -1.41 -12.64
N ILE A 41 10.13 -0.07 -12.57
CA ILE A 41 10.87 0.63 -11.53
C ILE A 41 9.85 1.21 -10.55
N LEU A 42 9.88 0.74 -9.30
CA LEU A 42 8.98 1.20 -8.24
C LEU A 42 9.74 2.10 -7.26
N LYS A 43 9.21 3.32 -7.01
CA LYS A 43 9.66 4.23 -5.96
C LYS A 43 8.55 4.38 -4.93
N ILE A 44 8.85 4.24 -3.65
CA ILE A 44 7.87 4.30 -2.56
C ILE A 44 8.26 5.45 -1.62
N GLY A 45 7.36 6.40 -1.42
CA GLY A 45 7.46 7.42 -0.37
C GLY A 45 6.55 7.07 0.80
N ILE A 46 7.05 7.23 2.02
CA ILE A 46 6.31 6.93 3.26
C ILE A 46 6.29 8.19 4.13
N HIS A 47 5.10 8.53 4.63
CA HIS A 47 4.89 9.63 5.57
C HIS A 47 4.02 9.15 6.73
N TYR A 48 4.33 9.61 7.96
CA TYR A 48 3.55 9.32 9.16
C TYR A 48 3.15 10.63 9.85
N GLY A 49 1.85 10.79 10.09
CA GLY A 49 1.29 12.00 10.69
C GLY A 49 -0.22 11.91 10.86
N ARG A 50 -0.80 12.95 11.45
CA ARG A 50 -2.26 13.08 11.58
C ARG A 50 -2.85 13.46 10.21
N VAL A 51 -4.03 12.92 9.91
CA VAL A 51 -4.78 13.19 8.67
C VAL A 51 -6.24 13.45 9.00
N ILE A 52 -6.96 14.11 8.10
CA ILE A 52 -8.42 14.24 8.19
C ILE A 52 -9.03 13.24 7.20
N ALA A 53 -9.89 12.37 7.70
CA ALA A 53 -10.56 11.36 6.89
C ALA A 53 -12.05 11.70 6.74
N GLY A 54 -12.60 11.57 5.53
CA GLY A 54 -14.00 11.86 5.25
C GLY A 54 -14.53 11.15 4.00
N VAL A 55 -15.80 11.40 3.70
CA VAL A 55 -16.46 10.93 2.48
C VAL A 55 -16.87 12.13 1.64
N ILE A 56 -16.50 12.12 0.37
CA ILE A 56 -16.82 13.18 -0.59
C ILE A 56 -17.79 12.65 -1.64
N GLY A 57 -18.76 13.47 -2.04
CA GLY A 57 -19.70 13.18 -3.13
C GLY A 57 -21.03 12.57 -2.67
N ALA A 58 -22.14 13.27 -2.94
CA ALA A 58 -23.47 12.86 -2.47
C ALA A 58 -24.05 11.64 -3.22
N HIS A 59 -23.81 11.53 -4.53
CA HIS A 59 -24.38 10.47 -5.37
C HIS A 59 -23.37 9.35 -5.71
N LYS A 60 -22.08 9.58 -5.49
CA LYS A 60 -21.00 8.59 -5.64
C LYS A 60 -19.98 8.79 -4.52
N PRO A 61 -20.28 8.32 -3.30
CA PRO A 61 -19.41 8.55 -2.15
C PRO A 61 -18.05 7.90 -2.36
N GLN A 62 -16.99 8.66 -2.12
CA GLN A 62 -15.61 8.20 -2.14
C GLN A 62 -14.93 8.52 -0.81
N PHE A 63 -14.20 7.54 -0.27
CA PHE A 63 -13.35 7.77 0.89
C PHE A 63 -12.15 8.62 0.48
N SER A 64 -11.94 9.72 1.19
CA SER A 64 -10.86 10.66 0.92
C SER A 64 -10.06 10.91 2.19
N LEU A 65 -8.74 11.00 2.01
CA LEU A 65 -7.78 11.45 3.00
C LEU A 65 -7.27 12.81 2.54
N ILE A 66 -7.43 13.82 3.40
CA ILE A 66 -6.95 15.19 3.22
C ILE A 66 -5.98 15.57 4.34
#